data_AF-A0A832UH75-F1
#
_entry.id   AF-A0A832UH75-F1
#
_cell.length_a   1.000
_cell.length_b   1.000
_cell.length_c   1.000
_cell.angle_alpha   90.00
_cell.angle_beta   90.00
_cell.angle_gamma   90.00
#
_symmetry.space_group_name_H-M   'P 1'
#
loop_
_entity.id
_entity.type
_entity.pdbx_description
1 polymer ?
#
loop_
_entity_poly.entity_id
_entity_poly.type
_entity_poly.pdbx_seq_one_letter_code
_entity_poly.pdbx_strand_id
1 'polypeptide(L)'
;MSGDEINIFKDIGLPIFIGIITTGICGFLIYFCQQRVRIFLRSHRIKIFNENFKIRLFYKFSFAVNPEPMSIDIFETLKNRFPQYELSKISIRPDLLVLKSNILGGRINAQISSLSESLSVDENESNSDLPSIFELEISLGDDLRLGYKQLNDLLGYLIIFGGIKDIVKSCSFNNTQEINGFIVCDVVRNFDPICKEKKINLVDKNATITFTDKTMKVVLKNYEYLEKIISDYIGY
;
A
#
# COMPACT_ATOMS: atom_id res chain seq x y z
N MET A 1 -62.32 65.47 18.67
CA MET A 1 -61.76 64.39 17.83
C MET A 1 -60.26 64.45 18.01
N SER A 2 -59.75 63.66 18.95
CA SER A 2 -58.38 63.64 19.43
C SER A 2 -58.11 62.19 19.83
N GLY A 3 -57.29 61.48 19.06
CA GLY A 3 -57.09 60.05 19.30
C GLY A 3 -56.09 59.32 18.40
N ASP A 4 -55.72 59.87 17.24
CA ASP A 4 -54.99 59.05 16.24
C ASP A 4 -53.52 59.44 16.00
N GLU A 5 -53.02 60.55 16.51
CA GLU A 5 -51.64 60.99 16.21
C GLU A 5 -50.56 60.43 17.13
N ILE A 6 -50.92 59.78 18.25
CA ILE A 6 -49.95 59.23 19.22
C ILE A 6 -49.58 57.76 18.92
N ASN A 7 -50.34 57.05 18.08
CA ASN A 7 -50.10 55.63 17.81
C ASN A 7 -49.14 55.34 16.63
N ILE A 8 -48.99 56.25 15.67
CA ILE A 8 -48.14 56.01 14.48
C ILE A 8 -46.66 55.85 14.86
N PHE A 9 -46.18 56.65 15.84
CA PHE A 9 -44.80 56.53 16.35
C PHE A 9 -44.57 55.24 17.15
N LYS A 10 -45.62 54.70 17.78
CA LYS A 10 -45.55 53.47 18.57
C LYS A 10 -45.67 52.22 17.69
N ASP A 11 -46.51 52.27 16.67
CA ASP A 11 -46.80 51.15 15.77
C ASP A 11 -45.73 50.95 14.68
N ILE A 12 -45.04 52.02 14.24
CA ILE A 12 -43.98 51.94 13.23
C ILE A 12 -42.59 51.99 13.87
N GLY A 13 -42.40 52.83 14.89
CA GLY A 13 -41.09 53.05 15.51
C GLY A 13 -40.59 51.84 16.31
N LEU A 14 -41.48 51.15 17.03
CA LEU A 14 -41.13 49.98 17.83
C LEU A 14 -40.65 48.79 16.96
N PRO A 15 -41.34 48.39 15.87
CA PRO A 15 -40.85 47.30 15.01
C PRO A 15 -39.54 47.64 14.29
N ILE A 16 -39.32 48.89 13.88
CA ILE A 16 -38.05 49.31 13.27
C ILE A 16 -36.91 49.23 14.29
N PHE A 17 -37.14 49.70 15.52
CA PHE A 17 -36.15 49.67 16.59
C PHE A 17 -35.81 48.23 17.00
N ILE A 18 -36.82 47.36 17.12
CA ILE A 18 -36.63 45.92 17.35
C ILE A 18 -35.85 45.31 16.19
N GLY A 19 -36.16 45.66 14.94
CA GLY A 19 -35.44 45.21 13.74
C GLY A 19 -33.96 45.57 13.76
N ILE A 20 -33.63 46.81 14.15
CA ILE A 20 -32.22 47.26 14.27
C ILE A 20 -31.50 46.49 15.37
N ILE A 21 -32.12 46.32 16.54
CA ILE A 21 -31.54 45.57 17.66
C ILE A 21 -31.34 44.10 17.30
N THR A 22 -32.34 43.45 16.73
CA THR A 22 -32.25 42.04 16.32
C THR A 22 -31.23 41.83 15.21
N THR A 23 -31.13 42.74 14.24
CA THR A 23 -30.08 42.67 13.20
C THR A 23 -28.69 42.88 13.79
N GLY A 24 -28.54 43.80 14.75
CA GLY A 24 -27.29 44.02 15.47
C GLY A 24 -26.88 42.83 16.32
N ILE A 25 -27.81 42.22 17.05
CA ILE A 25 -27.57 41.01 17.86
C ILE A 25 -27.27 39.82 16.95
N CYS A 26 -28.02 39.61 15.87
CA CYS A 26 -27.74 38.54 14.89
C CYS A 26 -26.38 38.75 14.22
N GLY A 27 -26.01 39.98 13.85
CA GLY A 27 -24.70 40.31 13.30
C GLY A 27 -23.57 40.06 14.31
N PHE A 28 -23.78 40.42 15.58
CA PHE A 28 -22.83 40.17 16.66
C PHE A 28 -22.70 38.67 16.98
N LEU A 29 -23.81 37.93 16.99
CA LEU A 29 -23.82 36.48 17.15
C LEU A 29 -23.18 35.79 15.95
N ILE A 30 -23.38 36.25 14.72
CA ILE A 30 -22.66 35.75 13.52
C ILE A 30 -21.17 36.04 13.64
N TYR A 31 -20.77 37.22 14.13
CA TYR A 31 -19.37 37.56 14.38
C TYR A 31 -18.73 36.71 15.49
N PHE A 32 -19.49 36.35 16.54
CA PHE A 32 -19.01 35.46 17.61
C PHE A 32 -19.06 33.97 17.23
N CYS A 33 -20.04 33.55 16.43
CA CYS A 33 -20.19 32.21 15.85
C CYS A 33 -19.35 32.00 14.59
N GLN A 34 -18.73 33.06 14.04
CA GLN A 34 -17.43 32.96 13.38
C GLN A 34 -16.34 32.62 14.41
N GLN A 35 -16.63 31.66 15.30
CA GLN A 35 -15.64 30.74 15.79
C GLN A 35 -14.84 30.36 14.58
N ARG A 36 -13.60 30.84 14.60
CA ARG A 36 -12.48 30.44 13.78
C ARG A 36 -12.69 29.00 13.32
N VAL A 37 -13.36 28.84 12.19
CA VAL A 37 -13.00 27.79 11.26
C VAL A 37 -11.66 28.27 10.72
N ARG A 38 -10.63 28.21 11.58
CA ARG A 38 -9.29 27.90 11.13
C ARG A 38 -9.47 26.52 10.53
N ILE A 39 -9.93 26.49 9.28
CA ILE A 39 -9.54 25.43 8.39
C ILE A 39 -8.04 25.58 8.39
N PHE A 40 -7.37 24.78 9.24
CA PHE A 40 -6.01 24.39 8.98
C PHE A 40 -6.09 23.60 7.67
N LEU A 41 -6.26 24.31 6.55
CA LEU A 41 -5.59 23.95 5.31
C LEU A 41 -4.11 24.18 5.65
N ARG A 42 -3.58 23.28 6.49
CA ARG A 42 -2.17 22.93 6.52
C ARG A 42 -1.81 22.91 5.05
N SER A 43 -0.77 23.66 4.72
CA SER A 43 -0.18 23.76 3.40
C SER A 43 0.34 22.41 2.89
N HIS A 44 -0.51 21.39 2.84
CA HIS A 44 -0.32 20.23 1.99
C HIS A 44 -0.59 20.78 0.60
N ARG A 45 0.45 21.40 0.04
CA ARG A 45 0.63 21.37 -1.40
C ARG A 45 0.72 19.89 -1.74
N ILE A 46 -0.44 19.27 -1.95
CA ILE A 46 -0.51 17.96 -2.54
C ILE A 46 0.06 18.16 -3.94
N LYS A 47 1.36 17.92 -4.08
CA LYS A 47 1.94 17.74 -5.40
C LYS A 47 1.37 16.42 -5.87
N ILE A 48 0.21 16.49 -6.52
CA ILE A 48 -0.34 15.36 -7.25
C ILE A 48 0.69 15.07 -8.34
N PHE A 49 1.54 14.08 -8.10
CA PHE A 49 2.44 13.57 -9.11
C PHE A 49 1.57 12.81 -10.10
N ASN A 50 1.28 13.46 -11.24
CA ASN A 50 0.51 12.88 -12.33
C ASN A 50 1.34 11.89 -13.17
N GLU A 51 2.59 11.64 -12.76
CA GLU A 51 3.49 10.71 -13.43
C GLU A 51 3.41 9.33 -12.78
N ASN A 52 3.37 8.30 -13.62
CA ASN A 52 3.42 6.92 -13.17
C ASN A 52 4.82 6.60 -12.66
N PHE A 53 4.89 5.95 -11.50
CA PHE A 53 6.11 5.37 -10.97
C PHE A 53 6.17 3.88 -11.32
N LYS A 54 7.38 3.36 -11.46
CA LYS A 54 7.58 1.92 -11.67
C LYS A 54 7.69 1.24 -10.32
N ILE A 55 6.90 0.19 -10.12
CA ILE A 55 6.90 -0.63 -8.93
C ILE A 55 7.44 -2.00 -9.28
N ARG A 56 8.45 -2.42 -8.50
CA ARG A 56 8.89 -3.80 -8.44
C ARG A 56 8.55 -4.33 -7.06
N LEU A 57 7.85 -5.44 -7.03
CA LEU A 57 7.40 -6.08 -5.80
C LEU A 57 7.87 -7.52 -5.80
N PHE A 58 8.51 -7.92 -4.70
CA PHE A 58 8.84 -9.30 -4.44
C PHE A 58 8.64 -9.67 -2.98
N TYR A 59 8.19 -10.89 -2.76
CA TYR A 59 8.05 -11.55 -1.47
C TYR A 59 9.03 -12.70 -1.42
N LYS A 60 9.80 -12.81 -0.34
CA LYS A 60 10.70 -13.94 -0.11
C LYS A 60 10.36 -14.62 1.20
N PHE A 61 10.34 -15.94 1.18
CA PHE A 61 10.11 -16.80 2.35
C PHE A 61 11.09 -17.96 2.34
N SER A 62 11.66 -18.30 3.49
CA SER A 62 12.66 -19.37 3.62
C SER A 62 12.15 -20.51 4.50
N PHE A 63 12.43 -21.75 4.09
CA PHE A 63 12.02 -22.99 4.76
C PHE A 63 13.21 -23.97 4.86
N ALA A 64 13.31 -24.71 5.96
CA ALA A 64 14.30 -25.79 6.15
C ALA A 64 13.69 -27.17 5.87
N VAL A 65 12.98 -27.28 4.75
CA VAL A 65 12.37 -28.52 4.27
C VAL A 65 12.55 -28.61 2.77
N ASN A 66 12.87 -29.80 2.27
CA ASN A 66 12.90 -30.08 0.84
C ASN A 66 11.49 -29.90 0.27
N PRO A 67 11.31 -29.03 -0.74
CA PRO A 67 10.01 -28.76 -1.32
C PRO A 67 9.53 -29.94 -2.16
N GLU A 68 8.24 -30.26 -2.07
CA GLU A 68 7.57 -31.05 -3.10
C GLU A 68 7.36 -30.19 -4.36
N PRO A 69 7.47 -30.79 -5.56
CA PRO A 69 7.27 -30.07 -6.82
C PRO A 69 5.95 -29.30 -6.87
N MET A 70 5.97 -28.09 -7.41
CA MET A 70 4.75 -27.34 -7.68
C MET A 70 3.86 -28.09 -8.68
N SER A 71 2.63 -28.39 -8.28
CA SER A 71 1.64 -29.10 -9.09
C SER A 71 0.58 -28.16 -9.68
N ILE A 72 -0.24 -28.69 -10.58
CA ILE A 72 -1.40 -27.99 -11.15
C ILE A 72 -2.45 -27.63 -10.08
N ASP A 73 -2.51 -28.37 -8.98
CA ASP A 73 -3.51 -28.18 -7.92
C ASP A 73 -3.33 -26.84 -7.21
N ILE A 74 -2.09 -26.34 -7.15
CA ILE A 74 -1.77 -25.00 -6.61
C ILE A 74 -2.51 -23.94 -7.43
N PHE A 75 -2.50 -24.04 -8.76
CA PHE A 75 -3.20 -23.11 -9.64
C PHE A 75 -4.71 -23.22 -9.51
N GLU A 76 -5.27 -24.43 -9.50
CA GLU A 76 -6.72 -24.60 -9.35
C GLU A 76 -7.22 -24.08 -7.99
N THR A 77 -6.45 -24.31 -6.92
CA THR A 77 -6.75 -23.75 -5.59
C THR A 77 -6.70 -22.23 -5.58
N LEU A 78 -5.69 -21.62 -6.23
CA LEU A 78 -5.60 -20.18 -6.37
C LEU A 78 -6.79 -19.61 -7.14
N LYS A 79 -7.15 -20.21 -8.27
CA LYS A 79 -8.28 -19.80 -9.10
C LYS A 79 -9.61 -19.85 -8.33
N ASN A 80 -9.81 -20.89 -7.51
CA ASN A 80 -11.00 -21.04 -6.68
C ASN A 80 -11.04 -20.08 -5.49
N ARG A 81 -9.87 -19.77 -4.88
CA ARG A 81 -9.76 -18.82 -3.76
C ARG A 81 -9.93 -17.37 -4.21
N PHE A 82 -9.58 -17.07 -5.45
CA PHE A 82 -9.49 -15.71 -5.98
C PHE A 82 -10.24 -15.53 -7.32
N PRO A 83 -11.53 -15.90 -7.40
CA PRO A 83 -12.29 -15.83 -8.65
C PRO A 83 -12.37 -14.40 -9.20
N GLN A 84 -12.41 -13.40 -8.32
CA GLN A 84 -12.53 -11.97 -8.67
C GLN A 84 -11.34 -11.41 -9.45
N TYR A 85 -10.19 -12.10 -9.48
CA TYR A 85 -9.00 -11.65 -10.18
C TYR A 85 -8.79 -12.34 -11.52
N GLU A 86 -9.66 -13.29 -11.89
CA GLU A 86 -9.65 -14.05 -13.15
C GLU A 86 -8.24 -14.56 -13.50
N LEU A 87 -7.68 -15.38 -12.61
CA LEU A 87 -6.31 -15.87 -12.75
C LEU A 87 -6.20 -16.83 -13.94
N SER A 88 -5.24 -16.54 -14.83
CA SER A 88 -4.89 -17.37 -15.97
C SER A 88 -3.51 -17.98 -15.78
N LYS A 89 -3.39 -19.29 -16.06
CA LYS A 89 -2.12 -20.02 -16.04
C LYS A 89 -1.31 -19.68 -17.29
N ILE A 90 -0.04 -19.32 -17.11
CA ILE A 90 0.92 -19.20 -18.21
C ILE A 90 1.81 -20.45 -18.27
N SER A 91 2.45 -20.80 -17.15
CA SER A 91 3.36 -21.95 -17.08
C SER A 91 3.39 -22.51 -15.66
N ILE A 92 3.55 -23.83 -15.55
CA ILE A 92 3.84 -24.52 -14.28
C ILE A 92 4.94 -25.52 -14.56
N ARG A 93 6.01 -25.42 -13.78
CA ARG A 93 7.16 -26.33 -13.72
C ARG A 93 7.37 -26.71 -12.25
N PRO A 94 8.13 -27.78 -11.94
CA PRO A 94 8.37 -28.23 -10.57
C PRO A 94 8.83 -27.12 -9.61
N ASP A 95 9.59 -26.16 -10.12
CA ASP A 95 10.24 -25.07 -9.39
C ASP A 95 9.65 -23.69 -9.70
N LEU A 96 8.74 -23.57 -10.69
CA LEU A 96 8.23 -22.28 -11.16
C LEU A 96 6.74 -22.32 -11.52
N LEU A 97 5.96 -21.42 -10.92
CA LEU A 97 4.60 -21.09 -11.28
C LEU A 97 4.56 -19.68 -11.89
N VAL A 98 4.00 -19.56 -13.10
CA VAL A 98 3.77 -18.28 -13.79
C VAL A 98 2.29 -18.14 -14.07
N LEU A 99 1.70 -17.06 -13.56
CA LEU A 99 0.29 -16.74 -13.73
C LEU A 99 0.07 -15.26 -14.05
N LYS A 100 -1.13 -14.92 -14.50
CA LYS A 100 -1.55 -13.56 -14.83
C LYS A 100 -2.92 -13.28 -14.24
N SER A 101 -3.10 -12.11 -13.62
CA SER A 101 -4.44 -11.59 -13.32
C SER A 101 -4.96 -10.86 -14.55
N ASN A 102 -6.14 -11.24 -15.05
CA ASN A 102 -6.77 -10.53 -16.16
C ASN A 102 -7.36 -9.18 -15.71
N ILE A 103 -7.70 -9.05 -14.42
CA ILE A 103 -8.27 -7.83 -13.84
C ILE A 103 -7.19 -6.81 -13.47
N LEU A 104 -6.16 -7.21 -12.71
CA LEU A 104 -5.09 -6.28 -12.29
C LEU A 104 -4.06 -6.03 -13.40
N GLY A 105 -3.99 -6.93 -14.39
CA GLY A 105 -2.89 -6.97 -15.36
C GLY A 105 -1.63 -7.60 -14.75
N GLY A 106 -0.52 -7.58 -15.49
CA GLY A 106 0.79 -8.02 -15.00
C GLY A 106 0.95 -9.53 -14.79
N ARG A 107 2.17 -10.02 -14.97
CA ARG A 107 2.53 -11.41 -14.66
C ARG A 107 2.99 -11.53 -13.22
N ILE A 108 2.70 -12.67 -12.61
CA ILE A 108 3.16 -13.05 -11.28
C ILE A 108 3.96 -14.34 -11.43
N ASN A 109 5.18 -14.32 -10.93
CA ASN A 109 6.09 -15.46 -10.90
C ASN A 109 6.21 -15.92 -9.46
N ALA A 110 6.15 -17.22 -9.22
CA ALA A 110 6.48 -17.83 -7.95
C ALA A 110 7.52 -18.93 -8.20
N GLN A 111 8.71 -18.77 -7.65
CA GLN A 111 9.85 -19.64 -7.88
C GLN A 111 10.35 -20.23 -6.56
N ILE A 112 10.64 -21.52 -6.55
CA ILE A 112 11.33 -22.18 -5.46
C ILE A 112 12.79 -22.38 -5.88
N SER A 113 13.73 -21.95 -5.04
CA SER A 113 15.17 -22.07 -5.29
C SER A 113 15.90 -22.50 -4.03
N SER A 114 17.06 -23.12 -4.16
CA SER A 114 17.90 -23.45 -3.00
C SER A 114 18.81 -22.27 -2.65
N LEU A 115 18.93 -21.94 -1.36
CA LEU A 115 19.81 -20.84 -0.91
C LEU A 115 21.29 -21.14 -1.18
N SER A 116 21.69 -22.41 -1.21
CA SER A 116 23.05 -22.82 -1.58
C SER A 116 23.36 -22.59 -3.06
N GLU A 117 22.36 -22.55 -3.94
CA GLU A 117 22.54 -22.19 -5.36
C GLU A 117 22.69 -20.67 -5.57
N SER A 118 22.20 -19.83 -4.64
CA SER A 118 22.29 -18.36 -4.75
C SER A 118 23.55 -17.77 -4.10
N LEU A 119 24.21 -18.50 -3.20
CA LEU A 119 25.44 -18.08 -2.51
C LEU A 119 26.73 -18.67 -3.11
N SER A 120 26.65 -19.59 -4.07
CA SER A 120 27.82 -20.36 -4.57
C SER A 120 28.63 -19.68 -5.69
N VAL A 121 28.69 -18.35 -5.72
CA VAL A 121 29.64 -17.62 -6.59
C VAL A 121 30.98 -17.37 -5.90
N ASP A 122 31.06 -17.44 -4.56
CA ASP A 122 32.34 -17.31 -3.86
C ASP A 122 32.43 -18.34 -2.72
N GLU A 123 33.52 -19.11 -2.77
CA GLU A 123 34.11 -19.96 -1.72
C GLU A 123 33.71 -21.44 -1.63
N ASN A 124 34.72 -22.25 -1.99
CA ASN A 124 34.91 -23.63 -1.56
C ASN A 124 34.79 -23.74 -0.03
N GLU A 125 33.90 -24.58 0.47
CA GLU A 125 34.16 -25.62 1.49
C GLU A 125 32.84 -26.30 1.88
N SER A 126 32.85 -27.62 1.74
CA SER A 126 31.76 -28.53 2.08
C SER A 126 31.50 -28.55 3.60
N ASN A 127 30.59 -27.69 4.07
CA ASN A 127 29.91 -27.88 5.35
C ASN A 127 28.60 -28.64 5.11
N SER A 128 28.66 -29.97 5.18
CA SER A 128 27.58 -30.90 4.82
C SER A 128 26.46 -31.06 5.86
N ASP A 129 26.51 -30.34 6.99
CA ASP A 129 25.59 -30.56 8.12
C ASP A 129 24.60 -29.40 8.37
N LEU A 130 24.63 -28.35 7.54
CA LEU A 130 23.60 -27.32 7.60
C LEU A 130 22.34 -27.80 6.87
N PRO A 131 21.15 -27.70 7.48
CA PRO A 131 19.91 -28.08 6.81
C PRO A 131 19.75 -27.25 5.54
N SER A 132 19.47 -27.89 4.41
CA SER A 132 19.26 -27.21 3.13
C SER A 132 18.09 -26.23 3.26
N ILE A 133 18.37 -24.93 3.06
CA ILE A 133 17.37 -23.87 3.11
C ILE A 133 16.86 -23.63 1.69
N PHE A 134 15.53 -23.67 1.53
CA PHE A 134 14.85 -23.35 0.28
C PHE A 134 14.11 -22.04 0.41
N GLU A 135 14.12 -21.25 -0.66
CA GLU A 135 13.44 -19.98 -0.77
C GLU A 135 12.28 -20.05 -1.75
N LEU A 136 11.11 -19.60 -1.32
CA LEU A 136 10.00 -19.24 -2.19
C LEU A 136 10.07 -17.73 -2.46
N GLU A 137 10.33 -17.36 -3.71
CA GLU A 137 10.24 -15.98 -4.20
C GLU A 137 8.97 -15.80 -5.02
N ILE A 138 8.13 -14.84 -4.65
CA ILE A 138 6.95 -14.44 -5.44
C ILE A 138 7.20 -13.01 -5.91
N SER A 139 7.23 -12.77 -7.22
CA SER A 139 7.57 -11.48 -7.80
C SER A 139 6.67 -11.12 -8.98
N LEU A 140 6.61 -9.82 -9.28
CA LEU A 140 6.00 -9.34 -10.51
C LEU A 140 6.93 -9.67 -11.68
N GLY A 141 6.40 -10.30 -12.72
CA GLY A 141 7.16 -10.61 -13.93
C GLY A 141 7.41 -9.41 -14.83
N ASP A 142 6.71 -8.30 -14.60
CA ASP A 142 6.83 -7.05 -15.35
C ASP A 142 6.83 -5.85 -14.37
N ASP A 143 7.51 -4.76 -14.73
CA ASP A 143 7.47 -3.51 -13.96
C ASP A 143 6.05 -2.92 -14.00
N LEU A 144 5.36 -2.86 -12.85
CA LEU A 144 4.06 -2.22 -12.76
C LEU A 144 4.21 -0.70 -12.84
N ARG A 145 3.46 -0.06 -13.74
CA ARG A 145 3.42 1.40 -13.85
C ARG A 145 2.13 1.90 -13.23
N LEU A 146 2.19 2.34 -11.99
CA LEU A 146 1.04 2.86 -11.26
C LEU A 146 1.16 4.37 -11.10
N GLY A 147 0.05 5.08 -11.34
CA GLY A 147 -0.12 6.43 -10.85
C GLY A 147 -0.52 6.45 -9.37
N TYR A 148 -0.47 7.62 -8.73
CA TYR A 148 -0.84 7.75 -7.31
C TYR A 148 -2.24 7.20 -6.99
N LYS A 149 -3.22 7.42 -7.89
CA LYS A 149 -4.60 6.94 -7.71
C LYS A 149 -4.78 5.43 -7.87
N GLN A 150 -3.79 4.76 -8.45
CA GLN A 150 -3.80 3.31 -8.73
C GLN A 150 -3.00 2.54 -7.67
N LEU A 151 -2.50 3.20 -6.63
CA LEU A 151 -1.70 2.53 -5.61
C LEU A 151 -2.49 1.42 -4.89
N ASN A 152 -3.82 1.54 -4.80
CA ASN A 152 -4.70 0.51 -4.24
C ASN A 152 -4.63 -0.81 -5.02
N ASP A 153 -4.25 -0.81 -6.31
CA ASP A 153 -4.08 -2.03 -7.10
C ASP A 153 -2.93 -2.88 -6.54
N LEU A 154 -1.96 -2.25 -5.85
CA LEU A 154 -0.90 -2.94 -5.13
C LEU A 154 -1.46 -3.88 -4.07
N LEU A 155 -2.53 -3.48 -3.35
CA LEU A 155 -3.17 -4.33 -2.35
C LEU A 155 -3.71 -5.62 -2.96
N GLY A 156 -4.26 -5.54 -4.18
CA GLY A 156 -4.70 -6.72 -4.93
C GLY A 156 -3.58 -7.71 -5.18
N TYR A 157 -2.41 -7.23 -5.62
CA TYR A 157 -1.23 -8.09 -5.78
C TYR A 157 -0.72 -8.67 -4.45
N LEU A 158 -0.68 -7.87 -3.38
CA LEU A 158 -0.24 -8.33 -2.06
C LEU A 158 -1.15 -9.45 -1.52
N ILE A 159 -2.46 -9.35 -1.74
CA ILE A 159 -3.44 -10.38 -1.40
C ILE A 159 -3.15 -11.67 -2.19
N ILE A 160 -2.94 -11.56 -3.51
CA ILE A 160 -2.61 -12.71 -4.36
C ILE A 160 -1.28 -13.34 -3.91
N PHE A 161 -0.25 -12.54 -3.62
CA PHE A 161 1.05 -13.02 -3.15
C PHE A 161 0.93 -13.76 -1.82
N GLY A 162 0.14 -13.23 -0.87
CA GLY A 162 -0.17 -13.91 0.38
C GLY A 162 -0.88 -15.25 0.13
N GLY A 163 -1.85 -15.26 -0.78
CA GLY A 163 -2.55 -16.48 -1.19
C GLY A 163 -1.63 -17.54 -1.81
N ILE A 164 -0.73 -17.13 -2.72
CA ILE A 164 0.28 -18.01 -3.32
C ILE A 164 1.18 -18.58 -2.23
N LYS A 165 1.68 -17.74 -1.32
CA LYS A 165 2.51 -18.18 -0.20
C LYS A 165 1.82 -19.27 0.61
N ASP A 166 0.58 -19.03 1.05
CA ASP A 166 -0.16 -19.97 1.90
C ASP A 166 -0.37 -21.32 1.19
N ILE A 167 -0.76 -21.28 -0.08
CA ILE A 167 -1.08 -22.49 -0.86
C ILE A 167 0.20 -23.26 -1.16
N VAL A 168 1.25 -22.61 -1.64
CA VAL A 168 2.55 -23.25 -1.89
C VAL A 168 3.14 -23.80 -0.59
N LYS A 169 3.03 -23.08 0.53
CA LYS A 169 3.44 -23.59 1.85
C LYS A 169 2.70 -24.88 2.21
N SER A 170 1.39 -24.94 1.96
CA SER A 170 0.60 -26.13 2.26
C SER A 170 0.90 -27.31 1.34
N CYS A 171 1.09 -27.08 0.04
CA CYS A 171 1.25 -28.13 -0.97
C CYS A 171 2.70 -28.56 -1.17
N SER A 172 3.66 -27.64 -1.10
CA SER A 172 5.07 -27.90 -1.39
C SER A 172 5.93 -27.99 -0.14
N PHE A 173 5.53 -27.38 0.98
CA PHE A 173 6.33 -27.35 2.21
C PHE A 173 5.65 -28.01 3.41
N ASN A 174 4.56 -28.77 3.20
CA ASN A 174 3.85 -29.52 4.23
C ASN A 174 3.50 -28.69 5.48
N ASN A 175 3.13 -27.41 5.28
CA ASN A 175 2.83 -26.45 6.35
C ASN A 175 3.97 -26.19 7.36
N THR A 176 5.22 -26.53 7.01
CA THR A 176 6.41 -26.27 7.83
C THR A 176 6.51 -24.80 8.22
N GLN A 177 6.99 -24.51 9.43
CA GLN A 177 7.16 -23.14 9.90
C GLN A 177 8.18 -22.37 9.05
N GLU A 178 7.85 -21.12 8.74
CA GLU A 178 8.71 -20.18 8.02
C GLU A 178 9.86 -19.73 8.93
N ILE A 179 11.10 -19.77 8.42
CA ILE A 179 12.29 -19.29 9.15
C ILE A 179 12.35 -17.77 9.10
N ASN A 180 12.19 -17.23 7.90
CA ASN A 180 12.22 -15.81 7.64
C ASN A 180 11.32 -15.48 6.44
N GLY A 181 10.79 -14.27 6.46
CA GLY A 181 10.02 -13.75 5.35
C GLY A 181 9.96 -12.25 5.38
N PHE A 182 10.01 -11.69 4.18
CA PHE A 182 9.97 -10.25 3.98
C PHE A 182 9.46 -9.91 2.60
N ILE A 183 9.00 -8.68 2.51
CA ILE A 183 8.46 -8.04 1.35
C ILE A 183 9.43 -6.95 0.99
N VAL A 184 9.75 -6.85 -0.28
CA VAL A 184 10.52 -5.74 -0.81
C VAL A 184 9.74 -5.11 -1.94
N CYS A 185 9.62 -3.80 -1.85
CA CYS A 185 9.01 -2.98 -2.87
C CYS A 185 9.98 -1.88 -3.26
N ASP A 186 10.44 -1.90 -4.50
CA ASP A 186 11.20 -0.81 -5.08
C ASP A 186 10.24 0.08 -5.87
N VAL A 187 10.21 1.36 -5.51
CA VAL A 187 9.46 2.38 -6.23
C VAL A 187 10.43 3.32 -6.92
N VAL A 188 10.53 3.18 -8.25
CA VAL A 188 11.37 4.03 -9.10
C VAL A 188 10.54 5.23 -9.55
N ARG A 189 11.01 6.41 -9.15
CA ARG A 189 10.33 7.69 -9.38
C ARG A 189 11.07 8.48 -10.45
N ASN A 190 10.42 9.50 -11.00
CA ASN A 190 11.07 10.45 -11.91
C ASN A 190 11.57 11.71 -11.19
N PHE A 191 11.12 11.91 -9.96
CA PHE A 191 11.40 13.07 -9.11
C PHE A 191 12.26 12.69 -7.90
N ASP A 192 12.85 13.72 -7.29
CA ASP A 192 13.75 13.58 -6.15
C ASP A 192 13.01 13.15 -4.86
N PRO A 193 13.69 12.46 -3.94
CA PRO A 193 13.10 12.02 -2.68
C PRO A 193 12.58 13.19 -1.84
N ILE A 194 11.45 12.95 -1.16
CA ILE A 194 10.85 13.89 -0.20
C ILE A 194 11.73 14.06 1.04
N CYS A 195 12.46 13.02 1.42
CA CYS A 195 13.35 13.01 2.59
C CYS A 195 14.82 13.06 2.16
N LYS A 196 15.65 13.78 2.92
CA LYS A 196 17.12 13.80 2.75
C LYS A 196 17.81 12.63 3.46
N GLU A 197 17.11 11.95 4.36
CA GLU A 197 17.65 10.78 5.05
C GLU A 197 17.79 9.61 4.06
N LYS A 198 18.93 8.92 4.11
CA LYS A 198 19.18 7.76 3.24
C LYS A 198 18.42 6.51 3.70
N LYS A 199 18.14 6.40 5.00
CA LYS A 199 17.51 5.22 5.61
C LYS A 199 16.62 5.62 6.77
N ILE A 200 15.39 5.12 6.78
CA ILE A 200 14.40 5.32 7.84
C ILE A 200 13.98 3.94 8.36
N ASN A 201 14.08 3.74 9.67
CA ASN A 201 13.60 2.51 10.32
C ASN A 201 12.27 2.80 11.03
N LEU A 202 11.20 2.13 10.62
CA LEU A 202 9.88 2.21 11.22
C LEU A 202 9.66 0.98 12.09
N VAL A 203 10.13 1.05 13.34
CA VAL A 203 10.13 -0.07 14.29
C VAL A 203 8.72 -0.64 14.49
N ASP A 204 7.72 0.22 14.72
CA ASP A 204 6.34 -0.21 14.96
C ASP A 204 5.72 -0.96 13.77
N LYS A 205 6.19 -0.68 12.55
CA LYS A 205 5.69 -1.30 11.31
C LYS A 205 6.59 -2.45 10.84
N ASN A 206 7.65 -2.79 11.58
CA ASN A 206 8.70 -3.71 11.17
C ASN A 206 9.18 -3.45 9.74
N ALA A 207 9.40 -2.17 9.41
CA ALA A 207 9.70 -1.72 8.06
C ALA A 207 10.97 -0.87 8.03
N THR A 208 11.72 -0.99 6.95
CA THR A 208 12.91 -0.20 6.65
C THR A 208 12.71 0.44 5.27
N ILE A 209 12.89 1.75 5.19
CA ILE A 209 12.83 2.50 3.93
C ILE A 209 14.24 2.98 3.63
N THR A 210 14.72 2.73 2.42
CA THR A 210 16.01 3.20 1.95
C THR A 210 15.81 4.02 0.68
N PHE A 211 16.45 5.18 0.61
CA PHE A 211 16.42 6.05 -0.56
C PHE A 211 17.77 5.98 -1.28
N THR A 212 17.73 5.65 -2.57
CA THR A 212 18.91 5.61 -3.44
C THR A 212 18.55 6.28 -4.75
N ASP A 213 19.10 7.47 -4.96
CA ASP A 213 18.75 8.35 -6.07
C ASP A 213 17.23 8.55 -6.21
N LYS A 214 16.65 8.11 -7.32
CA LYS A 214 15.22 8.19 -7.59
C LYS A 214 14.42 6.98 -7.10
N THR A 215 15.07 5.99 -6.50
CA THR A 215 14.44 4.76 -6.02
C THR A 215 14.20 4.83 -4.52
N MET A 216 12.98 4.51 -4.11
CA MET A 216 12.62 4.24 -2.73
C MET A 216 12.43 2.74 -2.57
N LYS A 217 13.25 2.11 -1.73
CA LYS A 217 13.14 0.69 -1.39
C LYS A 217 12.48 0.55 -0.03
N VAL A 218 11.36 -0.16 0.03
CA VAL A 218 10.68 -0.50 1.27
C VAL A 218 10.86 -1.98 1.52
N VAL A 219 11.44 -2.33 2.67
CA VAL A 219 11.55 -3.71 3.15
C VAL A 219 10.69 -3.84 4.41
N LEU A 220 9.76 -4.79 4.44
CA LEU A 220 8.86 -4.96 5.58
C LEU A 220 8.44 -6.41 5.76
N LYS A 221 7.96 -6.77 6.95
CA LYS A 221 7.41 -8.12 7.22
C LYS A 221 5.90 -8.24 6.95
N ASN A 222 5.14 -7.17 7.18
CA ASN A 222 3.67 -7.21 7.16
C ASN A 222 3.07 -6.30 6.07
N TYR A 223 2.53 -6.90 5.01
CA TYR A 223 2.12 -6.18 3.80
C TYR A 223 1.12 -5.06 3.98
N GLU A 224 0.30 -5.11 5.03
CA GLU A 224 -0.75 -4.13 5.35
C GLU A 224 -0.23 -2.69 5.44
N TYR A 225 1.05 -2.51 5.78
CA TYR A 225 1.66 -1.19 5.89
C TYR A 225 2.25 -0.65 4.60
N LEU A 226 2.41 -1.48 3.55
CA LEU A 226 3.19 -1.10 2.37
C LEU A 226 2.55 0.06 1.62
N GLU A 227 1.25 0.00 1.33
CA GLU A 227 0.53 1.06 0.61
C GLU A 227 0.61 2.40 1.35
N LYS A 228 0.40 2.37 2.67
CA LYS A 228 0.49 3.56 3.52
C LYS A 228 1.91 4.13 3.54
N ILE A 229 2.93 3.29 3.68
CA ILE A 229 4.32 3.72 3.62
C ILE A 229 4.62 4.36 2.26
N ILE A 230 4.22 3.73 1.16
CA ILE A 230 4.44 4.31 -0.16
C ILE A 230 3.73 5.67 -0.27
N SER A 231 2.49 5.77 0.18
CA SER A 231 1.73 7.02 0.18
C SER A 231 2.39 8.12 1.00
N ASP A 232 2.85 7.80 2.22
CA ASP A 232 3.47 8.75 3.15
C ASP A 232 4.81 9.32 2.62
N TYR A 233 5.53 8.56 1.78
CA TYR A 233 6.89 8.89 1.33
C TYR A 233 7.03 9.14 -0.18
N ILE A 234 5.93 9.01 -0.94
CA ILE A 234 5.81 9.40 -2.36
C ILE A 234 4.81 10.53 -2.55
N GLY A 235 3.75 10.59 -1.72
CA GLY A 235 2.77 11.67 -1.71
C GLY A 235 3.14 12.80 -0.74
N TYR A 236 2.71 14.02 -1.07
CA TYR A 236 2.61 15.16 -0.15
C TYR A 236 1.14 15.57 -0.06
#